data_AF-A0A0M0BM77-F1
#
_entry.id   AF-A0A0M0BM77-F1
#
_cell.length_a   1.000
_cell.length_b   1.000
_cell.length_c   1.000
_cell.angle_alpha   90.00
_cell.angle_beta   90.00
_cell.angle_gamma   90.00
#
_symmetry.space_group_name_H-M   'P 1'
#
loop_
_entity.id
_entity.type
_entity.pdbx_description
1 polymer ?
#
loop_
_entity_poly.entity_id
_entity_poly.type
_entity_poly.pdbx_seq_one_letter_code
_entity_poly.pdbx_strand_id
1 'polypeptide(L)'
;AKVGFNVYNEKIMIPNETQKICKHFGVDPLQLISSGSLLIATKEEMAEKIIQNLSKSDVQASIIGEIIEPTFGRNLISKAGNKTELVRPLSDHLWKALEKPVKI
;
A
#
# COMPACT_ATOMS: atom_id res chain seq x y z
N ALA A 1 -8.93 7.39 -14.36
CA ALA A 1 -9.34 8.58 -13.59
C ALA A 1 -8.27 9.66 -13.72
N LYS A 2 -8.64 10.94 -13.72
CA LYS A 2 -7.70 12.08 -13.74
C LYS A 2 -7.70 12.71 -12.34
N VAL A 3 -7.05 12.06 -11.39
CA VAL A 3 -7.06 12.46 -9.97
C VAL A 3 -5.67 12.32 -9.36
N GLY A 4 -5.45 13.03 -8.26
CA GLY A 4 -4.31 12.84 -7.37
C GLY A 4 -4.71 12.01 -6.17
N PHE A 5 -3.75 11.65 -5.32
CA PHE A 5 -4.04 11.02 -4.04
C PHE A 5 -2.91 11.24 -3.03
N ASN A 6 -3.27 11.20 -1.76
CA ASN A 6 -2.36 11.05 -0.64
C ASN A 6 -2.56 9.68 -0.03
N VAL A 7 -1.50 8.89 0.10
CA VAL A 7 -1.51 7.60 0.81
C VAL A 7 -0.58 7.71 2.01
N TYR A 8 -1.08 7.35 3.19
CA TYR A 8 -0.33 7.38 4.44
C TYR A 8 0.35 6.03 4.67
N ASN A 9 1.69 6.04 4.61
CA ASN A 9 2.49 4.82 4.60
C ASN A 9 2.26 3.95 5.85
N GLU A 10 2.13 4.58 7.01
CA GLU A 10 1.91 3.91 8.30
C GLU A 10 0.52 3.28 8.45
N LYS A 11 -0.45 3.66 7.61
CA LYS A 11 -1.80 3.11 7.63
C LYS A 11 -1.95 1.89 6.72
N ILE A 12 -0.99 1.64 5.83
CA ILE A 12 -0.95 0.45 4.99
C ILE A 12 -0.63 -0.74 5.88
N MET A 13 -1.53 -1.72 5.90
CA MET A 13 -1.36 -2.94 6.68
C MET A 13 -0.37 -3.86 5.97
N ILE A 14 0.85 -3.96 6.51
CA ILE A 14 1.88 -4.87 6.02
C ILE A 14 2.22 -5.83 7.17
N PRO A 15 1.93 -7.15 7.04
CA PRO A 15 2.28 -8.13 8.06
C PRO A 15 3.77 -8.07 8.42
N ASN A 16 4.08 -8.31 9.70
CA ASN A 16 5.45 -8.22 10.22
C ASN A 16 6.40 -9.21 9.52
N GLU A 17 5.89 -10.41 9.20
CA GLU A 17 6.58 -11.45 8.45
C GLU A 17 6.96 -10.93 7.06
N THR A 18 6.01 -10.30 6.36
CA THR A 18 6.24 -9.67 5.05
C THR A 18 7.31 -8.57 5.16
N GLN A 19 7.23 -7.69 6.17
CA GLN A 19 8.26 -6.65 6.36
C GLN A 19 9.66 -7.26 6.55
N LYS A 20 9.79 -8.32 7.35
CA LYS A 20 11.06 -9.00 7.62
C LYS A 20 11.61 -9.67 6.36
N ILE A 21 10.77 -10.37 5.61
CA ILE A 21 11.15 -11.01 4.33
C ILE A 21 11.59 -9.94 3.33
N CYS A 22 10.81 -8.88 3.16
CA CYS A 22 11.13 -7.77 2.27
C CYS A 22 12.48 -7.13 2.62
N LYS A 23 12.74 -6.90 3.91
CA LYS A 23 14.00 -6.39 4.40
C LYS A 23 15.17 -7.32 4.09
N HIS A 24 15.01 -8.64 4.29
CA HIS A 24 16.04 -9.63 3.99
C HIS A 24 16.42 -9.62 2.50
N PHE A 25 15.42 -9.63 1.61
CA PHE A 25 15.63 -9.63 0.16
C PHE A 25 15.92 -8.23 -0.41
N GLY A 26 15.81 -7.16 0.38
CA GLY A 26 16.01 -5.78 -0.09
C GLY A 26 14.97 -5.37 -1.15
N VAL A 27 13.73 -5.84 -0.96
CA VAL A 27 12.57 -5.53 -1.80
C VAL A 27 11.60 -4.65 -1.04
N ASP A 28 10.89 -3.82 -1.78
CA ASP A 28 9.83 -2.94 -1.28
C ASP A 28 8.48 -3.67 -1.30
N PRO A 29 7.77 -3.80 -0.16
CA PRO A 29 6.45 -4.44 -0.12
C PRO A 29 5.39 -3.76 -0.99
N LEU A 30 5.49 -2.44 -1.24
CA LEU A 30 4.53 -1.73 -2.10
C LEU A 30 4.75 -1.99 -3.59
N GLN A 31 5.81 -2.71 -3.95
CA GLN A 31 6.16 -3.08 -5.32
C GLN A 31 6.02 -4.60 -5.57
N LEU A 32 5.43 -5.33 -4.62
CA LEU A 32 5.06 -6.72 -4.78
C LEU A 32 3.61 -6.84 -5.24
N ILE A 33 3.29 -7.84 -6.05
CA ILE A 33 1.89 -8.20 -6.30
C ILE A 33 1.21 -8.69 -5.02
N SER A 34 -0.06 -8.32 -4.83
CA SER A 34 -0.87 -8.78 -3.70
C SER A 34 -2.14 -9.48 -4.18
N SER A 35 -2.01 -10.77 -4.51
CA SER A 35 -3.10 -11.59 -5.05
C SER A 35 -4.28 -11.85 -4.09
N GLY A 36 -4.19 -11.36 -2.85
CA GLY A 36 -5.23 -11.50 -1.82
C GLY A 36 -5.68 -10.18 -1.18
N SER A 37 -5.35 -9.03 -1.77
CA SER A 37 -5.76 -7.71 -1.24
C SER A 37 -6.77 -7.03 -2.15
N LEU A 38 -7.67 -6.24 -1.54
CA LEU A 38 -8.63 -5.40 -2.25
C LEU A 38 -8.37 -3.93 -1.91
N LEU A 39 -8.27 -3.08 -2.95
CA LEU A 39 -8.22 -1.63 -2.81
C LEU A 39 -9.61 -1.05 -3.14
N ILE A 40 -10.14 -0.21 -2.26
CA ILE A 40 -11.48 0.37 -2.40
C ILE A 40 -11.35 1.90 -2.45
N ALA A 41 -11.92 2.52 -3.49
CA ALA A 41 -12.19 3.95 -3.52
C ALA A 41 -13.69 4.18 -3.28
N THR A 42 -14.01 5.04 -2.32
CA THR A 42 -15.39 5.31 -1.91
C THR A 42 -15.56 6.77 -1.53
N LYS A 43 -16.82 7.21 -1.37
CA LYS A 43 -17.10 8.50 -0.74
C LYS A 43 -16.71 8.46 0.74
N GLU A 44 -16.23 9.59 1.26
CA GLU A 44 -15.72 9.71 2.63
C GLU A 44 -16.73 9.21 3.67
N GLU A 45 -18.00 9.59 3.55
CA GLU A 45 -19.06 9.22 4.47
C GLU A 45 -19.37 7.70 4.52
N MET A 46 -18.90 6.95 3.52
CA MET A 46 -19.11 5.51 3.41
C MET A 46 -17.93 4.68 3.92
N ALA A 47 -16.75 5.29 4.09
CA ALA A 47 -15.51 4.57 4.37
C ALA A 47 -15.58 3.74 5.67
N GLU A 48 -16.03 4.37 6.77
CA GLU A 48 -16.19 3.71 8.07
C GLU A 48 -17.22 2.58 8.02
N LYS A 49 -18.35 2.79 7.33
CA LYS A 49 -19.40 1.77 7.17
C LYS A 49 -18.88 0.54 6.42
N ILE A 50 -18.04 0.74 5.41
CA ILE A 50 -17.41 -0.35 4.65
C ILE A 50 -16.47 -1.14 5.56
N ILE A 51 -15.58 -0.46 6.31
CA ILE A 51 -14.66 -1.12 7.26
C ILE A 51 -15.44 -1.94 8.30
N GLN A 52 -16.48 -1.37 8.90
CA GLN A 52 -17.30 -2.08 9.88
C GLN A 52 -17.95 -3.35 9.31
N ASN A 53 -18.42 -3.31 8.06
CA ASN A 53 -19.03 -4.48 7.43
C ASN A 53 -18.00 -5.54 7.03
N LEU A 54 -16.82 -5.14 6.55
CA LEU A 54 -15.71 -6.07 6.28
C LEU A 54 -15.25 -6.76 7.57
N SER A 55 -15.14 -6.01 8.67
CA SER A 55 -14.76 -6.55 9.97
C SER A 55 -15.73 -7.60 10.51
N LYS A 56 -17.04 -7.50 10.21
CA LYS A 56 -18.02 -8.54 10.59
C LYS A 56 -17.82 -9.87 9.86
N SER A 57 -17.04 -9.86 8.78
CA SER A 57 -16.66 -11.04 8.00
C SER A 57 -15.18 -11.42 8.23
N ASP A 58 -14.60 -10.96 9.34
CA ASP A 58 -13.17 -11.16 9.70
C ASP A 58 -12.18 -10.65 8.65
N VAL A 59 -12.59 -9.70 7.81
CA VAL A 59 -11.73 -9.03 6.82
C VAL A 59 -11.23 -7.72 7.41
N GLN A 60 -9.93 -7.64 7.68
CA GLN A 60 -9.29 -6.41 8.13
C GLN A 60 -9.18 -5.40 6.98
N ALA A 61 -9.49 -4.14 7.26
CA ALA A 61 -9.39 -3.04 6.31
C ALA A 61 -8.98 -1.76 7.05
N SER A 62 -8.34 -0.84 6.33
CA SER A 62 -7.84 0.44 6.86
C SER A 62 -8.07 1.54 5.84
N ILE A 63 -8.46 2.75 6.29
CA ILE A 63 -8.44 3.94 5.45
C ILE A 63 -6.99 4.38 5.31
N ILE A 64 -6.41 4.11 4.14
CA ILE A 64 -4.98 4.38 3.88
C ILE A 64 -4.71 5.73 3.24
N GLY A 65 -5.73 6.50 2.84
CA GLY A 65 -5.52 7.70 2.06
C GLY A 65 -6.80 8.37 1.58
N GLU A 66 -6.60 9.38 0.73
CA GLU A 66 -7.64 10.24 0.19
C GLU A 66 -7.36 10.55 -1.29
N ILE A 67 -8.42 10.74 -2.07
CA ILE A 67 -8.35 11.23 -3.44
C ILE A 67 -8.37 12.77 -3.39
N ILE A 68 -7.48 13.40 -4.15
CA ILE A 68 -7.33 14.85 -4.21
C ILE A 68 -7.28 15.33 -5.67
N GLU A 69 -7.22 16.64 -5.87
CA GLU A 69 -7.06 17.22 -7.20
C GLU A 69 -5.79 16.70 -7.90
N PRO A 70 -5.86 16.38 -9.21
CA PRO A 70 -4.73 15.84 -9.97
C PRO A 70 -3.49 16.73 -10.00
N THR A 71 -3.64 18.04 -9.78
CA THR A 71 -2.53 19.00 -9.70
C THR A 71 -1.59 18.75 -8.53
N PHE A 72 -2.05 18.07 -7.47
CA PHE A 72 -1.23 17.70 -6.31
C PHE A 72 -0.46 16.38 -6.49
N GLY A 73 -0.66 15.67 -7.60
CA GLY A 73 0.06 14.45 -7.91
C GLY A 73 -0.34 13.24 -7.06
N ARG A 74 0.56 12.26 -7.00
CA ARG A 74 0.37 10.96 -6.35
C ARG A 74 1.41 10.80 -5.27
N ASN A 75 0.99 10.91 -4.02
CA ASN A 75 1.91 11.08 -2.91
C ASN A 75 1.83 9.91 -1.95
N LEU A 76 3.00 9.43 -1.51
CA LEU A 76 3.16 8.63 -0.31
C LEU A 76 3.65 9.54 0.81
N ILE A 77 2.88 9.62 1.88
CA ILE A 77 3.11 10.44 3.07
C ILE A 77 3.67 9.55 4.17
N SER A 78 4.83 9.90 4.70
CA SER A 78 5.42 9.22 5.84
C SER A 78 4.80 9.67 7.17
N LYS A 79 5.02 8.92 8.25
CA LYS A 79 4.61 9.29 9.62
C LYS A 79 5.13 10.68 10.06
N ALA A 80 6.27 11.13 9.53
CA ALA A 80 6.83 12.45 9.81
C ALA A 80 6.20 13.58 8.97
N GLY A 81 5.24 13.27 8.10
CA GLY A 81 4.59 14.20 7.18
C GLY A 81 5.34 14.43 5.86
N ASN A 82 6.50 13.81 5.66
CA ASN A 82 7.26 13.96 4.41
C ASN A 82 6.46 13.35 3.25
N LYS A 83 6.32 14.12 2.17
CA LYS A 83 5.67 13.69 0.92
C LYS A 83 6.72 13.20 -0.06
N THR A 84 6.49 12.03 -0.63
CA THR A 84 7.29 11.44 -1.70
C THR A 84 6.38 11.04 -2.85
N GLU A 85 6.87 11.07 -4.08
CA GLU A 85 6.08 10.62 -5.22
C GLU A 85 5.86 9.11 -5.14
N LEU A 86 4.60 8.67 -5.23
CA LEU A 86 4.26 7.25 -5.38
C LEU A 86 4.42 6.85 -6.84
N VAL A 87 5.60 6.30 -7.15
CA VAL A 87 5.96 5.89 -8.50
C VAL A 87 5.32 4.54 -8.83
N ARG A 88 4.90 4.37 -10.09
CA ARG A 88 4.42 3.09 -10.60
C ARG A 88 5.61 2.11 -10.66
N PRO A 89 5.51 0.90 -10.06
CA PRO A 89 6.56 -0.11 -10.18
C PRO A 89 6.81 -0.47 -11.65
N LEU A 90 8.08 -0.61 -12.05
CA LEU A 90 8.47 -1.04 -13.39
C LEU A 90 8.31 -2.56 -13.58
N SER A 91 8.64 -3.31 -12.54
CA SER A 91 8.51 -4.76 -12.47
C SER A 91 8.13 -5.18 -11.06
N ASP A 92 7.61 -6.40 -10.92
CA ASP A 92 7.37 -6.98 -9.60
C ASP A 92 8.71 -7.23 -8.91
N HIS A 93 8.85 -6.71 -7.69
CA HIS A 93 10.05 -6.92 -6.88
C HIS A 93 10.28 -8.40 -6.49
N LEU A 94 9.31 -9.29 -6.69
CA LEU A 94 9.51 -10.72 -6.58
C LEU A 94 10.69 -11.19 -7.46
N TRP A 95 10.84 -10.65 -8.68
CA TRP A 95 11.95 -11.02 -9.57
C TRP A 95 13.31 -10.63 -8.96
N LYS A 96 13.39 -9.45 -8.35
CA LYS A 96 14.58 -8.99 -7.62
C LYS A 96 14.91 -9.88 -6.41
N ALA A 97 13.88 -10.40 -5.73
CA ALA A 97 14.09 -11.34 -4.63
C ALA A 97 14.68 -12.67 -5.12
N LEU A 98 14.17 -13.19 -6.25
CA LEU A 98 14.59 -14.46 -6.83
C LEU A 98 15.98 -14.41 -7.48
N GLU A 99 16.47 -13.23 -7.90
CA GLU A 99 17.85 -13.04 -8.39
C GLU A 99 18.90 -13.19 -7.28
N LYS A 100 18.53 -12.99 -6.01
CA LYS A 100 19.47 -13.15 -4.90
C LYS A 100 19.72 -14.63 -4.63
N PRO A 101 20.96 -15.13 -4.70
CA PRO A 101 21.26 -16.49 -4.28
C PRO A 101 20.93 -16.64 -2.80
N VAL A 102 20.08 -17.62 -2.48
CA VAL A 102 19.81 -17.99 -1.09
C VAL A 102 21.13 -18.49 -0.52
N LYS A 103 21.73 -17.72 0.39
CA LYS A 103 22.85 -18.20 1.21
C LYS A 103 22.26 -19.20 2.21
N ILE A 104 22.26 -20.47 1.81
CA ILE A 104 22.00 -21.62 2.69
C ILE A 104 23.22 -21.81 3.60
#